data_AF-A0A9P0CY82-F1
#
_entry.id   AF-A0A9P0CY82-F1
#
_cell.length_a   1.000
_cell.length_b   1.000
_cell.length_c   1.000
_cell.angle_alpha   90.00
_cell.angle_beta   90.00
_cell.angle_gamma   90.00
#
_symmetry.space_group_name_H-M   'P 1'
#
loop_
_entity.id
_entity.type
_entity.pdbx_description
1 polymer ?
#
loop_
_entity_poly.entity_id
_entity_poly.type
_entity_poly.pdbx_seq_one_letter_code
_entity_poly.pdbx_strand_id
1 'polypeptide(L)'
;MADHPQLLSGKFTQNFTASSAKSMWKELESELNSMAGAKKDWQQWRKSWHDMKTKVKSKNAKIKNHRRGTGGGAPLGDVLTNWEESIFNLIQCLRKLTFRD
;
A
#
# COMPACT_ATOMS: atom_id res chain seq x y z
N MET A 1 5.11 -6.57 -7.31
CA MET A 1 4.76 -6.01 -5.97
C MET A 1 3.62 -6.79 -5.29
N ALA A 2 2.52 -7.12 -5.99
CA ALA A 2 1.44 -7.95 -5.45
C ALA A 2 1.89 -9.37 -5.02
N ASP A 3 2.96 -9.87 -5.64
CA ASP A 3 3.49 -11.22 -5.44
C ASP A 3 4.28 -11.42 -4.13
N HIS A 4 4.48 -10.35 -3.36
CA HIS A 4 5.23 -10.39 -2.09
C HIS A 4 4.39 -9.94 -0.89
N PRO A 5 3.31 -10.68 -0.53
CA PRO A 5 2.36 -10.27 0.50
C PRO A 5 3.02 -10.07 1.89
N GLN A 6 4.02 -10.89 2.21
CA GLN A 6 4.74 -10.80 3.50
C GLN A 6 5.49 -9.47 3.63
N LEU A 7 6.15 -9.05 2.55
CA LEU A 7 6.87 -7.78 2.47
C LEU A 7 5.94 -6.57 2.62
N LEU A 8 4.75 -6.63 1.99
CA LEU A 8 3.78 -5.53 2.01
C LEU A 8 3.04 -5.41 3.34
N SER A 9 2.86 -6.53 4.05
CA SER A 9 2.24 -6.59 5.38
C SER A 9 3.05 -5.82 6.43
N GLY A 10 4.38 -5.84 6.31
CA GLY A 10 5.30 -5.27 7.30
C GLY A 10 5.35 -6.02 8.63
N LYS A 11 4.69 -7.19 8.74
CA LYS A 11 4.79 -8.07 9.91
C LYS A 11 6.01 -8.96 9.77
N PHE A 12 6.92 -8.91 10.72
CA PHE A 12 8.00 -9.88 10.83
C PHE A 12 7.48 -11.13 11.54
N THR A 13 7.83 -12.29 11.02
CA THR A 13 7.51 -13.60 11.62
C THR A 13 8.82 -14.32 11.91
N GLN A 14 8.77 -15.45 12.62
CA GLN A 14 9.97 -16.23 12.88
C GLN A 14 10.71 -16.64 11.60
N ASN A 15 9.98 -16.78 10.48
CA ASN A 15 10.51 -17.13 9.17
C ASN A 15 10.74 -15.91 8.25
N PHE A 16 10.32 -14.71 8.66
CA PHE A 16 10.47 -13.49 7.89
C PHE A 16 11.18 -12.42 8.71
N THR A 17 12.49 -12.32 8.49
CA THR A 17 13.38 -11.40 9.22
C THR A 17 13.58 -10.09 8.46
N ALA A 18 14.18 -9.10 9.13
CA ALA A 18 14.59 -7.85 8.49
C ALA A 18 15.54 -8.07 7.30
N SER A 19 16.40 -9.09 7.37
CA SER A 19 17.31 -9.46 6.27
C SER A 19 16.54 -10.01 5.07
N SER A 20 15.58 -10.90 5.29
CA SER A 20 14.70 -11.41 4.23
C SER A 20 13.90 -10.28 3.58
N ALA A 21 13.35 -9.37 4.38
CA ALA A 21 12.64 -8.20 3.87
C ALA A 21 13.54 -7.30 3.03
N LYS A 22 14.79 -7.09 3.45
CA LYS A 22 15.77 -6.28 2.69
C LYS A 22 16.08 -6.92 1.33
N SER A 23 16.31 -8.23 1.28
CA SER A 23 16.58 -8.93 0.01
C SER A 23 15.41 -8.78 -0.98
N MET A 24 14.19 -8.99 -0.51
CA MET A 24 12.99 -8.83 -1.37
C MET A 24 12.79 -7.37 -1.83
N TRP A 25 13.11 -6.38 -0.98
CA TRP A 25 13.07 -4.97 -1.41
C TRP A 25 14.13 -4.65 -2.46
N LYS A 26 15.29 -5.30 -2.43
CA LYS A 26 16.34 -5.16 -3.46
C LYS A 26 15.96 -5.83 -4.78
N GLU A 27 15.30 -6.98 -4.73
CA GLU A 27 14.74 -7.62 -5.93
C GLU A 27 13.71 -6.69 -6.59
N LEU A 28 12.77 -6.17 -5.80
CA LEU A 28 11.80 -5.18 -6.27
C LEU A 28 12.46 -3.89 -6.76
N GLU A 29 13.54 -3.43 -6.14
CA GLU A 29 14.29 -2.27 -6.63
C GLU A 29 14.80 -2.53 -8.06
N SER A 30 15.40 -3.68 -8.31
CA SER A 30 15.90 -4.05 -9.64
C SER A 30 14.78 -4.05 -10.68
N GLU A 31 13.65 -4.69 -10.37
CA GLU A 31 12.47 -4.70 -11.23
C GLU A 31 11.92 -3.28 -11.48
N LEU A 32 11.71 -2.49 -10.43
CA LEU A 32 11.16 -1.15 -10.51
C LEU A 32 12.08 -0.18 -11.27
N ASN A 33 13.40 -0.30 -11.07
CA ASN A 33 14.39 0.53 -11.75
C ASN A 33 14.64 0.09 -13.20
N SER A 34 14.30 -1.16 -13.56
CA SER A 34 14.33 -1.64 -14.95
C SER A 34 13.17 -1.07 -15.78
N MET A 35 12.06 -0.69 -15.13
CA MET A 35 10.98 0.02 -15.80
C MET A 35 11.40 1.47 -16.12
N ALA A 36 10.93 2.00 -17.25
CA ALA A 36 11.17 3.39 -17.61
C ALA A 36 10.51 4.33 -16.58
N GLY A 37 11.31 5.20 -15.94
CA GLY A 37 10.82 6.15 -14.97
C GLY A 37 11.80 6.45 -13.84
N ALA A 38 11.29 6.53 -12.61
CA ALA A 38 12.07 6.90 -11.44
C ALA A 38 13.02 5.77 -11.04
N LYS A 39 14.31 6.09 -10.91
CA LYS A 39 15.31 5.21 -10.31
C LYS A 39 15.49 5.57 -8.84
N LYS A 40 15.23 4.62 -7.95
CA LYS A 40 15.30 4.82 -6.49
C LYS A 40 15.98 3.64 -5.83
N ASP A 41 16.61 3.86 -4.68
CA ASP A 41 17.12 2.79 -3.83
C ASP A 41 15.98 2.05 -3.12
N TRP A 42 16.20 0.80 -2.71
CA TRP A 42 15.23 -0.01 -1.97
C TRP A 42 14.60 0.70 -0.76
N GLN A 43 15.33 1.57 -0.04
CA GLN A 43 14.78 2.34 1.08
C GLN A 43 13.75 3.37 0.62
N GLN A 44 14.04 4.04 -0.49
CA GLN A 44 13.17 5.05 -1.09
C GLN A 44 11.92 4.40 -1.71
N TRP A 45 12.05 3.22 -2.30
CA TRP A 45 10.92 2.41 -2.75
C TRP A 45 10.03 1.97 -1.60
N ARG A 46 10.62 1.47 -0.52
CA ARG A 46 9.89 1.14 0.71
C ARG A 46 9.13 2.32 1.28
N LYS A 47 9.76 3.50 1.34
CA LYS A 47 9.11 4.75 1.79
C LYS A 47 7.97 5.15 0.85
N SER A 48 8.21 5.13 -0.46
CA SER A 48 7.19 5.45 -1.47
C SER A 48 5.97 4.55 -1.33
N TRP A 49 6.17 3.25 -1.11
CA TRP A 49 5.08 2.31 -0.83
C TRP A 49 4.32 2.66 0.46
N HIS A 50 5.04 2.98 1.53
CA HIS A 50 4.40 3.39 2.79
C HIS A 50 3.54 4.65 2.62
N ASP A 51 4.08 5.69 2.00
CA ASP A 51 3.39 6.96 1.75
C ASP A 51 2.13 6.72 0.90
N MET A 52 2.24 5.88 -0.14
CA MET A 52 1.13 5.51 -1.00
C MET A 52 0.02 4.79 -0.22
N LYS A 53 0.37 3.81 0.64
CA LYS A 53 -0.61 3.14 1.52
C LYS A 53 -1.34 4.14 2.41
N THR A 54 -0.59 5.07 3.03
CA THR A 54 -1.16 6.07 3.95
C THR A 54 -2.08 7.04 3.21
N LYS A 55 -1.66 7.52 2.03
CA LYS A 55 -2.46 8.40 1.17
C LYS A 55 -3.79 7.75 0.78
N VAL A 56 -3.75 6.52 0.27
CA VAL A 56 -4.95 5.78 -0.16
C VAL A 56 -5.91 5.53 1.00
N LYS A 57 -5.40 5.09 2.16
CA LYS A 57 -6.22 4.90 3.36
C LYS A 57 -6.86 6.20 3.85
N SER A 58 -6.10 7.30 3.88
CA SER A 58 -6.58 8.61 4.30
C SER A 58 -7.69 9.11 3.37
N LYS A 59 -7.47 9.02 2.04
CA LYS A 59 -8.47 9.38 1.04
C LYS A 59 -9.76 8.56 1.20
N ASN A 60 -9.64 7.24 1.33
CA ASN A 60 -10.81 6.38 1.57
C ASN A 60 -11.55 6.70 2.88
N ALA A 61 -10.81 7.02 3.96
CA ALA A 61 -11.43 7.41 5.23
C ALA A 61 -12.20 8.73 5.11
N LYS A 62 -11.66 9.73 4.39
CA LYS A 62 -12.35 10.99 4.09
C LYS A 62 -13.65 10.75 3.33
N ILE A 63 -13.60 9.95 2.26
CA ILE A 63 -14.77 9.57 1.46
C ILE A 63 -15.82 8.87 2.33
N LYS A 64 -15.41 7.88 3.14
CA LYS A 64 -16.31 7.15 4.03
C LYS A 64 -16.96 8.06 5.08
N ASN A 65 -16.20 8.99 5.66
CA ASN A 65 -16.72 9.91 6.67
C ASN A 65 -17.70 10.91 6.07
N HIS A 66 -17.40 11.45 4.89
CA HIS A 66 -18.33 12.34 4.16
C HIS A 66 -19.65 11.62 3.83
N ARG A 67 -19.59 10.39 3.30
CA ARG A 67 -20.78 9.57 3.02
C ARG A 67 -21.64 9.27 4.26
N ARG A 68 -21.03 9.24 5.45
CA ARG A 68 -21.73 9.01 6.73
C ARG A 68 -22.27 10.28 7.37
N GLY A 69 -21.82 11.46 6.92
CA GLY A 69 -22.32 12.73 7.39
C GLY A 69 -23.67 13.05 6.75
N THR A 70 -24.61 13.57 7.54
CA THR A 70 -25.93 14.01 7.08
C THR A 70 -26.04 15.53 6.94
N GLY A 71 -24.91 16.25 6.99
CA GLY A 71 -24.88 17.72 6.89
C GLY A 71 -25.02 18.23 5.46
N GLY A 72 -25.69 19.38 5.28
CA GLY A 72 -25.97 20.03 3.98
C GLY A 72 -24.78 20.63 3.24
N GLY A 73 -23.57 20.09 3.41
CA GLY A 73 -22.39 20.48 2.66
C GLY A 73 -22.38 19.90 1.24
N ALA A 74 -21.63 20.53 0.34
CA ALA A 74 -21.49 20.06 -1.04
C ALA A 74 -20.98 18.60 -1.10
N PRO A 75 -21.42 17.82 -2.10
CA PRO A 75 -20.95 16.45 -2.29
C PRO A 75 -19.43 16.42 -2.51
N LEU A 76 -18.75 15.51 -1.83
CA LEU A 76 -17.34 15.25 -2.08
C LEU A 76 -17.23 14.57 -3.46
N GLY A 77 -16.64 15.27 -4.44
CA GLY A 77 -16.32 14.68 -5.75
C GLY A 77 -15.11 13.74 -5.74
N ASP A 78 -14.47 13.58 -4.58
CA ASP A 78 -13.30 12.71 -4.45
C ASP A 78 -13.73 11.23 -4.49
N VAL A 79 -13.38 10.57 -5.58
CA VAL A 79 -13.39 9.11 -5.70
C VAL A 79 -11.97 8.58 -5.70
N LEU A 80 -11.78 7.35 -5.22
CA LEU A 80 -10.53 6.65 -5.46
C LEU A 80 -10.42 6.42 -6.97
N THR A 81 -9.25 6.72 -7.54
CA THR A 81 -8.94 6.35 -8.91
C THR A 81 -8.76 4.84 -9.03
N ASN A 82 -8.88 4.27 -10.23
CA ASN A 82 -8.77 2.81 -10.47
C ASN A 82 -7.49 2.20 -9.85
N TRP A 83 -6.36 2.92 -9.90
CA TRP A 83 -5.11 2.45 -9.33
C TRP A 83 -5.09 2.57 -7.79
N GLU A 84 -5.68 3.64 -7.22
CA GLU A 84 -5.84 3.79 -5.77
C GLU A 84 -6.77 2.71 -5.19
N GLU A 85 -7.84 2.35 -5.91
CA GLU A 85 -8.72 1.24 -5.55
C GLU A 85 -7.99 -0.10 -5.58
N SER A 86 -7.17 -0.34 -6.61
CA SER A 86 -6.34 -1.56 -6.70
C SER A 86 -5.39 -1.67 -5.50
N ILE A 87 -4.74 -0.58 -5.11
CA ILE A 87 -3.88 -0.53 -3.92
C ILE A 87 -4.70 -0.73 -2.65
N PHE A 88 -5.87 -0.08 -2.54
CA PHE A 88 -6.74 -0.24 -1.38
C PHE A 88 -7.15 -1.70 -1.20
N ASN A 89 -7.60 -2.36 -2.27
CA ASN A 89 -8.00 -3.77 -2.27
C ASN A 89 -6.83 -4.69 -1.90
N LEU A 90 -5.63 -4.43 -2.46
CA LEU A 90 -4.42 -5.17 -2.09
C LEU A 90 -4.12 -5.04 -0.58
N ILE A 91 -4.18 -3.82 -0.03
CA ILE A 91 -3.99 -3.59 1.41
C ILE A 91 -5.04 -4.33 2.25
N GLN A 92 -6.31 -4.31 1.84
CA GLN A 92 -7.38 -5.00 2.58
C GLN A 92 -7.22 -6.52 2.53
N CYS A 93 -6.83 -7.07 1.38
CA CYS A 93 -6.54 -8.49 1.22
C CYS A 93 -5.43 -8.95 2.18
N LEU A 94 -4.32 -8.21 2.24
CA LEU A 94 -3.21 -8.47 3.16
C LEU A 94 -3.63 -8.39 4.63
N ARG A 95 -4.58 -7.51 4.97
CA ARG A 95 -5.12 -7.43 6.33
C ARG A 95 -5.96 -8.65 6.68
N LYS A 96 -6.77 -9.17 5.75
CA LYS A 96 -7.59 -10.36 5.96
C LYS A 96 -6.75 -11.63 6.10
N LEU A 97 -5.67 -11.75 5.33
CA LEU A 97 -4.75 -12.91 5.40
C LEU A 97 -3.97 -12.97 6.73
N THR A 98 -3.81 -11.86 7.43
CA THR A 98 -3.02 -11.77 8.68
C THR A 98 -3.86 -11.81 9.96
N PHE A 99 -5.16 -12.12 9.83
CA PHE A 99 -6.15 -12.25 10.91
C PHE A 99 -6.87 -13.61 10.87
N ARG A 100 -6.37 -14.56 10.07
CA ARG A 100 -6.99 -15.89 9.89
C ARG A 100 -6.31 -17.01 10.69
N ASP A 101 -5.55 -16.63 11.71
CA ASP A 101 -4.99 -17.51 12.73
C ASP A 101 -5.66 -17.20 14.08
#